data_AF-A0AAT9MAP9-F1
#
_entry.id   AF-A0AAT9MAP9-F1
#
_cell.length_a   1.000
_cell.length_b   1.000
_cell.length_c   1.000
_cell.angle_alpha   90.00
_cell.angle_beta   90.00
_cell.angle_gamma   90.00
#
_symmetry.space_group_name_H-M   'P 1'
#
loop_
_entity.id
_entity.type
_entity.pdbx_description
1 polymer ?
#
loop_
_entity_poly.entity_id
_entity_poly.type
_entity_poly.pdbx_seq_one_letter_code
_entity_poly.pdbx_strand_id
1 'polypeptide(L)'
;MFAKYGKKLMCWPEMMADPLGQLWAPGVNVDDTKAATTHGAKTVMAPAFTVHLDMKYAENVPSAGVGNDWTGHLDVKDMHDWDPLTAQDGVPADAVHGVDAPLFTELVHSPTDIQELAFP
;
A
#
# COMPACT_ATOMS: atom_id res chain seq x y z
N MET A 1 25.13 2.64 -0.34
CA MET A 1 25.04 2.53 -1.82
C MET A 1 24.26 3.69 -2.45
N PHE A 2 23.04 3.99 -2.01
CA PHE A 2 22.19 5.05 -2.56
C PHE A 2 22.68 6.49 -2.29
N ALA A 3 23.17 6.76 -1.08
CA ALA A 3 23.67 8.08 -0.68
C ALA A 3 24.83 8.58 -1.54
N LYS A 4 25.67 7.67 -2.07
CA LYS A 4 26.76 8.00 -3.02
C LYS A 4 26.24 8.75 -4.25
N TYR A 5 24.99 8.52 -4.65
CA TYR A 5 24.35 9.10 -5.81
C TYR A 5 23.28 10.16 -5.46
N GLY A 6 23.27 10.65 -4.21
CA GLY A 6 22.30 11.65 -3.75
C GLY A 6 20.85 11.16 -3.74
N LYS A 7 20.63 9.84 -3.65
CA LYS A 7 19.29 9.23 -3.59
C LYS A 7 18.92 8.87 -2.15
N LYS A 8 17.62 8.99 -1.83
CA LYS A 8 17.02 8.50 -0.59
C LYS A 8 16.48 7.09 -0.82
N LEU A 9 16.65 6.21 0.16
CA LEU A 9 16.11 4.86 0.12
C LEU A 9 14.59 4.90 0.36
N MET A 10 13.87 4.05 -0.37
CA MET A 10 12.49 3.67 -0.07
C MET A 10 12.40 2.15 -0.18
N CYS A 11 11.66 1.51 0.71
CA CYS A 11 11.60 0.06 0.80
C CYS A 11 10.24 -0.45 1.28
N TRP A 12 10.01 -1.75 1.10
CA TRP A 12 8.96 -2.48 1.79
C TRP A 12 9.27 -2.63 3.28
N PRO A 13 8.27 -2.91 4.14
CA PRO A 13 8.44 -2.76 5.57
C PRO A 13 9.33 -3.84 6.19
N GLU A 14 9.53 -4.96 5.49
CA GLU A 14 10.53 -6.00 5.83
C GLU A 14 11.97 -5.49 5.82
N MET A 15 12.23 -4.38 5.13
CA MET A 15 13.53 -3.74 5.11
C MET A 15 13.50 -2.36 5.77
N MET A 16 12.50 -2.12 6.66
CA MET A 16 12.31 -0.81 7.27
C MET A 16 13.61 -0.27 7.85
N ALA A 17 14.06 0.82 7.24
CA ALA A 17 15.25 1.56 7.60
C ALA A 17 15.06 3.02 7.20
N ASP A 18 15.92 3.89 7.71
CA ASP A 18 15.93 5.31 7.37
C ASP A 18 16.08 5.54 5.83
N PRO A 19 15.29 6.43 5.19
CA PRO A 19 14.26 7.33 5.75
C PRO A 19 12.79 6.99 5.48
N LEU A 20 12.47 6.03 4.59
CA LEU A 20 11.09 5.87 4.12
C LEU A 20 10.74 4.39 3.86
N GLY A 21 9.62 3.93 4.40
CA GLY A 21 9.04 2.63 4.04
C GLY A 21 7.61 2.74 3.53
N GLN A 22 7.20 1.77 2.73
CA GLN A 22 5.83 1.63 2.26
C GLN A 22 5.13 0.51 3.03
N LEU A 23 4.13 0.83 3.83
CA LEU A 23 3.40 -0.14 4.65
C LEU A 23 2.25 -0.75 3.85
N TRP A 24 2.47 -1.96 3.34
CA TRP A 24 1.50 -2.66 2.51
C TRP A 24 0.61 -3.62 3.29
N ALA A 25 1.06 -4.20 4.39
CA ALA A 25 0.25 -5.15 5.15
C ALA A 25 0.04 -4.66 6.59
N PRO A 26 -1.22 -4.33 6.96
CA PRO A 26 -1.58 -4.12 8.35
C PRO A 26 -1.14 -5.33 9.19
N GLY A 27 -0.41 -5.07 10.28
CA GLY A 27 0.03 -6.13 11.19
C GLY A 27 1.36 -6.81 10.83
N VAL A 28 1.96 -6.54 9.66
CA VAL A 28 3.29 -7.05 9.29
C VAL A 28 4.38 -6.08 9.71
N ASN A 29 5.42 -6.59 10.40
CA ASN A 29 6.60 -5.85 10.86
C ASN A 29 6.29 -4.51 11.53
N VAL A 30 5.20 -4.50 12.31
CA VAL A 30 4.68 -3.32 12.99
C VAL A 30 5.69 -2.80 14.01
N ASP A 31 6.37 -3.69 14.74
CA ASP A 31 7.35 -3.30 15.75
C ASP A 31 8.61 -2.69 15.13
N ASP A 32 9.08 -3.23 14.01
CA ASP A 32 10.21 -2.65 13.26
C ASP A 32 9.86 -1.28 12.68
N THR A 33 8.64 -1.16 12.15
CA THR A 33 8.10 0.10 11.63
C THR A 33 7.99 1.14 12.76
N LYS A 34 7.41 0.76 13.90
CA LYS A 34 7.33 1.61 15.10
C LYS A 34 8.72 2.08 15.50
N ALA A 35 9.66 1.14 15.69
CA ALA A 35 11.03 1.45 16.06
C ALA A 35 11.68 2.43 15.08
N ALA A 36 11.58 2.17 13.77
CA ALA A 36 12.11 3.04 12.73
C ALA A 36 11.51 4.46 12.80
N THR A 37 10.20 4.59 13.04
CA THR A 37 9.54 5.89 13.13
C THR A 37 10.00 6.69 14.35
N THR A 38 10.33 6.03 15.48
CA THR A 38 10.93 6.73 16.65
C THR A 38 12.31 7.31 16.35
N HIS A 39 13.00 6.77 15.34
CA HIS A 39 14.28 7.28 14.86
C HIS A 39 14.15 8.24 13.67
N GLY A 40 12.92 8.68 13.35
CA GLY A 40 12.66 9.70 12.33
C GLY A 40 12.34 9.17 10.93
N ALA A 41 12.28 7.84 10.75
CA ALA A 41 11.78 7.27 9.50
C ALA A 41 10.33 7.67 9.27
N LYS A 42 9.95 7.79 7.99
CA LYS A 42 8.60 8.11 7.54
C LYS A 42 7.97 6.90 6.86
N THR A 43 6.65 6.95 6.70
CA THR A 43 5.87 5.86 6.10
C THR A 43 5.00 6.35 4.95
N VAL A 44 4.91 5.57 3.88
CA VAL A 44 3.89 5.68 2.85
C VAL A 44 2.86 4.58 3.12
N MET A 45 1.60 4.94 3.29
CA MET A 45 0.54 3.97 3.59
C MET A 45 0.04 3.36 2.29
N ALA A 46 0.11 2.03 2.17
CA ALA A 46 -0.42 1.29 1.02
C ALA A 46 -1.16 0.01 1.44
N PRO A 47 -2.08 0.01 2.44
CA PRO A 47 -2.63 -1.22 2.99
C PRO A 47 -3.34 -2.07 1.93
N ALA A 48 -2.95 -3.33 1.78
CA ALA A 48 -3.41 -4.22 0.73
C ALA A 48 -4.91 -4.50 0.79
N PHE A 49 -5.47 -4.53 2.00
CA PHE A 49 -6.91 -4.66 2.23
C PHE A 49 -7.70 -3.35 1.98
N THR A 50 -7.09 -2.34 1.37
CA THR A 50 -7.75 -1.04 1.09
C THR A 50 -7.33 -0.43 -0.25
N VAL A 51 -6.04 -0.41 -0.63
CA VAL A 51 -5.57 0.42 -1.75
C VAL A 51 -4.75 -0.32 -2.80
N HIS A 52 -4.69 -1.65 -2.75
CA HIS A 52 -4.11 -2.42 -3.84
C HIS A 52 -5.13 -2.53 -4.97
N LEU A 53 -4.83 -1.85 -6.08
CA LEU A 53 -5.69 -1.76 -7.26
C LEU A 53 -5.74 -3.08 -8.02
N ASP A 54 -4.77 -3.97 -7.83
CA ASP A 54 -4.78 -5.30 -8.45
C ASP A 54 -5.74 -6.28 -7.77
N MET A 55 -6.43 -5.89 -6.70
CA MET A 55 -7.42 -6.75 -6.03
C MET A 55 -8.77 -6.72 -6.75
N LYS A 56 -9.40 -7.88 -6.84
CA LYS A 56 -10.74 -8.03 -7.40
C LYS A 56 -11.77 -7.24 -6.60
N TYR A 57 -12.67 -6.62 -7.34
CA TYR A 57 -13.87 -6.04 -6.76
C TYR A 57 -14.86 -7.12 -6.30
N ALA A 58 -15.79 -6.73 -5.42
CA ALA A 58 -16.91 -7.57 -5.01
C ALA A 58 -17.71 -8.12 -6.21
N GLU A 59 -18.33 -9.29 -6.01
CA GLU A 59 -19.22 -9.88 -7.00
C GLU A 59 -20.31 -8.86 -7.39
N ASN A 60 -20.60 -8.75 -8.69
CA ASN A 60 -21.50 -7.77 -9.33
C ASN A 60 -20.88 -6.43 -9.77
N VAL A 61 -19.55 -6.26 -9.72
CA VAL A 61 -18.85 -5.12 -10.34
C VAL A 61 -18.28 -5.54 -11.72
N PRO A 62 -18.33 -4.68 -12.76
CA PRO A 62 -17.88 -5.03 -14.12
C PRO A 62 -16.46 -5.59 -14.22
N SER A 63 -15.56 -5.14 -13.35
CA SER A 63 -14.13 -5.49 -13.30
C SER A 63 -13.82 -6.78 -12.52
N ALA A 64 -14.83 -7.54 -12.06
CA ALA A 64 -14.64 -8.76 -11.25
C ALA A 64 -13.86 -9.90 -11.96
N GLY A 65 -13.61 -9.79 -13.27
CA GLY A 65 -12.90 -10.78 -14.07
C GLY A 65 -11.37 -10.67 -14.05
N VAL A 66 -10.81 -9.55 -13.58
CA VAL A 66 -9.38 -9.23 -13.64
C VAL A 66 -8.84 -8.99 -12.22
N GLY A 67 -7.58 -9.33 -11.98
CA GLY A 67 -6.91 -9.10 -10.70
C GLY A 67 -6.83 -10.33 -9.79
N ASN A 68 -6.22 -10.12 -8.62
CA ASN A 68 -5.93 -11.07 -7.57
C ASN A 68 -7.05 -11.10 -6.50
N ASP A 69 -7.11 -12.13 -5.66
CA ASP A 69 -8.08 -12.27 -4.56
C ASP A 69 -7.44 -12.63 -3.21
N TRP A 70 -6.12 -12.49 -3.07
CA TRP A 70 -5.40 -12.92 -1.88
C TRP A 70 -5.73 -12.08 -0.63
N THR A 71 -6.25 -10.85 -0.79
CA THR A 71 -6.80 -10.05 0.32
C THR A 71 -8.30 -10.23 0.51
N GLY A 72 -8.97 -11.08 -0.28
CA GLY A 72 -10.42 -11.06 -0.46
C GLY A 72 -10.87 -10.05 -1.51
N HIS A 73 -12.18 -9.81 -1.57
CA HIS A 73 -12.77 -8.81 -2.47
C HIS A 73 -13.03 -7.50 -1.73
N LEU A 74 -12.74 -6.38 -2.38
CA LEU A 74 -12.96 -5.03 -1.85
C LEU A 74 -14.02 -4.33 -2.70
N ASP A 75 -14.87 -3.50 -2.08
CA ASP A 75 -15.68 -2.55 -2.85
C ASP A 75 -15.04 -1.15 -2.86
N VAL A 76 -15.55 -0.26 -3.71
CA VAL A 76 -15.05 1.12 -3.82
C VAL A 76 -15.17 1.87 -2.49
N LYS A 77 -16.15 1.51 -1.65
CA LYS A 77 -16.34 2.13 -0.34
C LYS A 77 -15.24 1.67 0.61
N ASP A 78 -14.89 0.39 0.65
CA ASP A 78 -13.78 -0.15 1.45
C ASP A 78 -12.44 0.50 1.04
N MET A 79 -12.25 0.71 -0.27
CA MET A 79 -11.04 1.35 -0.79
C MET A 79 -10.93 2.84 -0.43
N HIS A 80 -12.05 3.50 -0.13
CA HIS A 80 -12.10 4.92 0.18
C HIS A 80 -12.28 5.22 1.68
N ASP A 81 -12.99 4.39 2.44
CA ASP A 81 -13.40 4.64 3.82
C ASP A 81 -12.34 4.23 4.84
N TRP A 82 -11.16 4.84 4.73
CA TRP A 82 -10.04 4.63 5.63
C TRP A 82 -9.29 5.95 5.91
N ASP A 83 -8.64 6.02 7.07
CA ASP A 83 -7.78 7.15 7.44
C ASP A 83 -6.31 6.69 7.50
N PRO A 84 -5.43 7.20 6.62
CA PRO A 84 -4.01 6.86 6.63
C PRO A 84 -3.29 7.13 7.96
N LEU A 85 -3.79 8.08 8.74
CA LEU A 85 -3.20 8.46 10.03
C LEU A 85 -3.53 7.48 11.14
N THR A 86 -4.55 6.63 10.96
CA THR A 86 -5.00 5.65 11.96
C THR A 86 -5.00 4.21 11.44
N ALA A 87 -4.67 3.97 10.16
CA ALA A 87 -4.72 2.66 9.54
C ALA A 87 -3.72 1.64 10.10
N GLN A 88 -2.68 2.09 10.81
CA GLN A 88 -1.69 1.21 11.42
C GLN A 88 -1.41 1.62 12.86
N ASP A 89 -1.80 0.75 13.79
CA ASP A 89 -1.62 0.98 15.21
C ASP A 89 -0.15 1.23 15.58
N GLY A 90 0.05 2.37 16.24
CA GLY A 90 1.33 2.83 16.79
C GLY A 90 2.32 3.40 15.79
N VAL A 91 1.94 3.58 14.52
CA VAL A 91 2.64 4.54 13.65
C VAL A 91 2.15 5.95 14.02
N PRO A 92 3.03 6.87 14.43
CA PRO A 92 2.63 8.24 14.73
C PRO A 92 2.10 8.95 13.47
N ALA A 93 1.03 9.75 13.60
CA ALA A 93 0.44 10.47 12.47
C ALA A 93 1.43 11.40 11.75
N ASP A 94 2.39 11.98 12.47
CA ASP A 94 3.44 12.83 11.88
C ASP A 94 4.54 12.03 11.17
N ALA A 95 4.58 10.70 11.35
CA ALA A 95 5.44 9.81 10.58
C ALA A 95 4.86 9.45 9.21
N VAL A 96 3.55 9.66 8.99
CA VAL A 96 2.90 9.41 7.70
C VAL A 96 3.33 10.48 6.68
N HIS A 97 4.02 10.05 5.63
CA HIS A 97 4.46 10.89 4.52
C HIS A 97 3.38 11.07 3.45
N GLY A 98 2.54 10.05 3.25
CA GLY A 98 1.52 10.02 2.22
C GLY A 98 0.93 8.63 2.02
N VAL A 99 0.23 8.44 0.90
CA VAL A 99 -0.40 7.18 0.50
C VAL A 99 0.12 6.74 -0.88
N ASP A 100 0.05 5.45 -1.15
CA ASP A 100 0.27 4.88 -2.49
C ASP A 100 -0.84 3.86 -2.79
N ALA A 101 -1.18 3.71 -4.07
CA ALA A 101 -2.19 2.77 -4.55
C ALA A 101 -1.53 1.83 -5.57
N PRO A 102 -0.87 0.75 -5.10
CA PRO A 102 -0.12 -0.14 -5.97
C PRO A 102 -1.04 -0.87 -6.95
N LEU A 103 -0.61 -0.97 -8.20
CA LEU A 103 -1.19 -1.87 -9.20
C LEU A 103 -0.13 -2.89 -9.60
N PHE A 104 -0.21 -4.08 -9.01
CA PHE A 104 0.58 -5.20 -9.47
C PHE A 104 0.02 -5.76 -10.78
N THR A 105 0.87 -6.35 -11.63
CA THR A 105 0.52 -6.66 -13.03
C THR A 105 0.69 -8.13 -13.41
N GLU A 106 0.71 -9.05 -12.45
CA GLU A 106 0.79 -10.50 -12.73
C GLU A 106 -0.39 -10.98 -13.58
N LEU A 107 -1.57 -10.41 -13.33
CA LEU A 107 -2.84 -10.74 -14.00
C LEU A 107 -3.40 -9.58 -14.84
N VAL A 108 -2.54 -8.62 -15.20
CA VAL A 108 -2.89 -7.45 -16.03
C VAL A 108 -2.18 -7.61 -17.37
N HIS A 109 -2.96 -7.80 -18.43
CA HIS A 109 -2.45 -8.15 -19.77
C HIS A 109 -2.75 -7.08 -20.82
N SER A 110 -3.60 -6.11 -20.50
CA SER A 110 -3.97 -5.04 -21.42
C SER A 110 -4.12 -3.67 -20.75
N PRO A 111 -4.05 -2.56 -21.50
CA PRO A 111 -4.43 -1.25 -20.99
C PRO A 111 -5.89 -1.16 -20.51
N THR A 112 -6.79 -2.00 -21.05
CA THR A 112 -8.18 -2.09 -20.58
C THR A 112 -8.23 -2.65 -19.17
N ASP A 113 -7.45 -3.69 -18.89
CA ASP A 113 -7.31 -4.30 -17.55
C ASP A 113 -6.85 -3.25 -16.53
N ILE A 114 -5.88 -2.40 -16.91
CA ILE A 114 -5.43 -1.26 -16.08
C ILE A 114 -6.59 -0.29 -15.82
N GLN A 115 -7.39 0.04 -16.83
CA GLN A 115 -8.52 0.95 -16.67
C GLN A 115 -9.61 0.38 -15.75
N GLU A 116 -9.90 -0.92 -15.89
CA GLU A 116 -10.89 -1.62 -15.07
C GLU A 116 -10.49 -1.75 -13.59
N LEU A 117 -9.18 -1.82 -13.31
CA LEU A 117 -8.64 -1.94 -11.95
C LEU A 117 -8.33 -0.60 -11.30
N ALA A 118 -7.88 0.40 -12.07
CA ALA A 118 -7.42 1.68 -11.53
C ALA A 118 -8.53 2.73 -11.36
N PHE A 119 -9.66 2.56 -12.06
CA PHE A 119 -10.74 3.55 -12.08
C PHE A 119 -12.10 2.91 -11.74
N PRO A 120 -12.97 3.65 -11.04
CA PRO A 120 -14.25 3.15 -10.54
C PRO A 120 -15.25 2.82 -11.65
#